data_AF-A0A292ZHD1-F1
#
_entry.id   AF-A0A292ZHD1-F1
#
_cell.length_a   1.000
_cell.length_b   1.000
_cell.length_c   1.000
_cell.angle_alpha   90.00
_cell.angle_beta   90.00
_cell.angle_gamma   90.00
#
_symmetry.space_group_name_H-M   'P 1'
#
loop_
_entity.id
_entity.type
_entity.pdbx_description
1 polymer ?
#
loop_
_entity_poly.entity_id
_entity_poly.type
_entity_poly.pdbx_seq_one_letter_code
_entity_poly.pdbx_strand_id
1 'polypeptide(L)'
;MADGANAPVPNAIHLLRTAVQTNMQLSQMADQKANMLIGASMVIFTLCVAQLRSGALVWPVAVLAVGVFLAATCAILAVLPSVSQPRGGVGDGDNLLFFGVFTSLGEVEFSDRMMRLVADDDALCRAMLRDMYQNGQVLQRRKYRWLGYAYRLFLAGVVASFAALMADLALR
;
A
#
# COMPACT_ATOMS: atom_id res chain seq x y z
N MET A 1 -43.77 -15.18 13.50
CA MET A 1 -42.89 -15.61 14.61
C MET A 1 -41.58 -16.10 14.01
N ALA A 2 -40.65 -15.18 13.77
CA ALA A 2 -39.25 -15.46 13.45
C ALA A 2 -38.49 -14.19 13.89
N ASP A 3 -38.53 -13.95 15.19
CA ASP A 3 -38.00 -12.76 15.84
C ASP A 3 -37.00 -13.27 16.90
N GLY A 4 -35.73 -12.89 16.76
CA GLY A 4 -34.69 -13.23 17.76
C GLY A 4 -33.38 -13.88 17.28
N ALA A 5 -32.91 -13.69 16.05
CA ALA A 5 -31.58 -14.17 15.66
C ALA A 5 -30.78 -13.10 14.90
N ASN A 6 -29.59 -12.79 15.41
CA ASN A 6 -28.55 -11.89 14.87
C ASN A 6 -28.53 -10.43 15.35
N ALA A 7 -28.76 -10.16 16.63
CA ALA A 7 -28.00 -9.05 17.23
C ALA A 7 -26.50 -9.45 17.19
N PRO A 8 -25.60 -8.64 16.62
CA PRO A 8 -24.18 -8.97 16.60
C PRO A 8 -23.71 -9.15 18.05
N VAL A 9 -23.17 -10.33 18.34
CA VAL A 9 -22.63 -10.68 19.65
C VAL A 9 -21.68 -9.56 20.10
N PRO A 10 -21.66 -9.13 21.37
CA PRO A 10 -20.75 -8.06 21.83
C PRO A 10 -19.28 -8.27 21.40
N ASN A 11 -18.86 -9.54 21.32
CA ASN A 11 -17.54 -9.95 20.83
C ASN A 11 -17.29 -9.63 19.35
N ALA A 12 -18.33 -9.52 18.51
CA ALA A 12 -18.24 -9.19 17.09
C ALA A 12 -17.76 -7.75 16.88
N ILE A 13 -18.23 -6.79 17.67
CA ILE A 13 -17.77 -5.39 17.60
C ILE A 13 -16.30 -5.30 18.01
N HIS A 14 -15.90 -6.05 19.05
CA HIS A 14 -14.50 -6.14 19.46
C HIS A 14 -13.62 -6.75 18.35
N LEU A 15 -14.02 -7.87 17.76
CA LEU A 15 -13.30 -8.51 16.65
C LEU A 15 -13.13 -7.54 15.47
N LEU A 16 -14.20 -6.85 15.10
CA LEU A 16 -14.24 -5.93 13.97
C LEU A 16 -13.35 -4.71 14.20
N ARG A 17 -13.40 -4.14 15.41
CA ARG A 17 -12.47 -3.08 15.84
C ARG A 17 -11.02 -3.55 15.75
N THR A 18 -10.71 -4.73 16.28
CA THR A 18 -9.36 -5.30 16.22
C THR A 18 -8.92 -5.53 14.78
N ALA A 19 -9.79 -6.06 13.92
CA ALA A 19 -9.46 -6.34 12.53
C ALA A 19 -9.22 -5.05 11.70
N VAL A 20 -9.98 -3.99 11.94
CA VAL A 20 -9.74 -2.67 11.34
C VAL A 20 -8.40 -2.10 11.84
N GLN A 21 -8.11 -2.20 13.13
CA GLN A 21 -6.81 -1.80 13.69
C GLN A 21 -5.65 -2.58 13.07
N THR A 22 -5.78 -3.91 12.93
CA THR A 22 -4.76 -4.74 12.27
C THR A 22 -4.57 -4.34 10.81
N ASN A 23 -5.63 -4.04 10.06
CA ASN A 23 -5.51 -3.54 8.68
C ASN A 23 -4.76 -2.20 8.61
N MET A 24 -5.04 -1.28 9.53
CA MET A 24 -4.33 0.00 9.62
C MET A 24 -2.84 -0.23 9.94
N GLN A 25 -2.53 -1.13 10.87
CA GLN A 25 -1.15 -1.51 11.20
C GLN A 25 -0.41 -2.13 10.00
N LEU A 26 -1.04 -3.07 9.27
CA LEU A 26 -0.45 -3.65 8.06
C LEU A 26 -0.14 -2.57 7.02
N SER A 27 -1.04 -1.60 6.85
CA SER A 27 -0.81 -0.46 5.97
C SER A 27 0.38 0.38 6.40
N GLN A 28 0.50 0.69 7.69
CA GLN A 28 1.62 1.45 8.24
C GLN A 28 2.95 0.68 8.11
N MET A 29 2.95 -0.63 8.36
CA MET A 29 4.15 -1.47 8.17
C MET A 29 4.62 -1.47 6.72
N ALA A 30 3.70 -1.44 5.74
CA ALA A 30 4.06 -1.33 4.33
C ALA A 30 4.70 0.02 4.00
N ASP A 31 4.18 1.14 4.54
CA ASP A 31 4.82 2.46 4.39
C ASP A 31 6.21 2.49 5.00
N GLN A 32 6.36 1.91 6.20
CA GLN A 32 7.64 1.86 6.89
C GLN A 32 8.68 1.10 6.04
N LYS A 33 8.32 -0.06 5.49
CA LYS A 33 9.19 -0.85 4.59
C LYS A 33 9.56 -0.08 3.33
N ALA A 34 8.58 0.60 2.72
CA ALA A 34 8.84 1.41 1.53
C ALA A 34 9.78 2.58 1.83
N ASN A 35 9.57 3.30 2.94
CA ASN A 35 10.42 4.41 3.35
C ASN A 35 11.85 3.96 3.70
N MET A 36 12.02 2.80 4.33
CA MET A 36 13.35 2.20 4.53
C MET A 36 14.05 1.92 3.20
N LEU A 37 13.32 1.37 2.22
CA LEU A 37 13.87 1.06 0.89
C LEU A 37 14.24 2.33 0.12
N ILE A 38 13.43 3.39 0.20
CA ILE A 38 13.73 4.71 -0.38
C ILE A 38 15.01 5.27 0.24
N GLY A 39 15.12 5.27 1.57
CA GLY A 39 16.30 5.77 2.29
C GLY A 39 17.57 5.02 1.92
N ALA A 40 17.52 3.68 1.92
CA ALA A 40 18.65 2.86 1.50
C ALA A 40 19.05 3.12 0.04
N SER A 41 18.06 3.26 -0.84
CA SER A 41 18.31 3.52 -2.26
C SER A 41 18.94 4.88 -2.51
N MET A 42 18.51 5.91 -1.77
CA MET A 42 19.09 7.26 -1.84
C MET A 42 20.58 7.25 -1.45
N VAL A 43 20.92 6.60 -0.34
CA VAL A 43 22.32 6.50 0.13
C VAL A 43 23.20 5.78 -0.89
N ILE A 44 22.76 4.61 -1.38
CA ILE A 44 23.53 3.83 -2.35
C ILE A 44 23.70 4.63 -3.66
N PHE A 45 22.64 5.29 -4.12
CA PHE A 45 22.69 6.11 -5.32
C PHE A 45 23.70 7.26 -5.18
N THR A 46 23.70 7.97 -4.04
CA THR A 46 24.69 9.02 -3.76
C THR A 46 26.13 8.49 -3.80
N LEU A 47 26.38 7.30 -3.22
CA LEU A 47 27.70 6.66 -3.29
C LEU A 47 28.09 6.27 -4.72
N CYS A 48 27.14 5.76 -5.52
CA CYS A 48 27.38 5.44 -6.92
C CYS A 48 27.81 6.67 -7.73
N VAL A 49 27.13 7.80 -7.53
CA VAL A 49 27.47 9.06 -8.20
C VAL A 49 28.87 9.53 -7.81
N ALA A 50 29.26 9.41 -6.54
CA ALA A 50 30.60 9.76 -6.09
C ALA A 50 31.68 8.89 -6.76
N GLN A 51 31.45 7.58 -6.87
CA GLN A 51 32.38 6.63 -7.50
C GLN A 51 32.46 6.79 -9.03
N LEU A 52 31.34 7.11 -9.69
CA LEU A 52 31.35 7.41 -11.12
C LEU A 52 32.20 8.65 -11.45
N ARG A 53 32.23 9.65 -10.57
CA ARG A 53 33.09 10.84 -10.73
C ARG A 53 34.58 10.56 -10.55
N SER A 54 34.94 9.55 -9.75
CA SER A 54 36.35 9.16 -9.54
C SER A 54 36.89 8.26 -10.67
N GLY A 55 36.02 7.77 -11.58
CA GLY A 55 36.41 6.96 -12.73
C GLY A 55 36.74 5.50 -12.42
N ALA A 56 36.58 5.07 -11.16
CA ALA A 56 36.82 3.69 -10.73
C ALA A 56 35.54 2.82 -10.85
N LEU A 57 35.67 1.61 -11.40
CA LEU A 57 34.57 0.62 -11.53
C LEU A 57 33.31 1.18 -12.21
N VAL A 58 33.47 1.89 -13.32
CA VAL A 58 32.37 2.56 -14.03
C VAL A 58 31.22 1.59 -14.36
N TRP A 59 31.54 0.38 -14.84
CA TRP A 59 30.53 -0.61 -15.24
C TRP A 59 29.70 -1.17 -14.07
N PRO A 60 30.31 -1.75 -13.01
CA PRO A 60 29.55 -2.27 -11.86
C PRO A 60 28.73 -1.20 -11.12
N VAL A 61 29.27 0.01 -11.03
CA VAL A 61 28.63 1.14 -10.34
C VAL A 61 27.47 1.69 -11.16
N ALA A 62 27.61 1.78 -12.49
CA ALA A 62 26.50 2.19 -13.36
C ALA A 62 25.31 1.23 -13.29
N VAL A 63 25.55 -0.08 -13.32
CA VAL A 63 24.50 -1.10 -13.17
C VAL A 63 23.79 -0.97 -11.82
N LEU A 64 24.55 -0.77 -10.74
CA LEU A 64 23.98 -0.56 -9.41
C LEU A 64 23.10 0.70 -9.35
N ALA A 65 23.60 1.82 -9.89
CA ALA A 65 22.91 3.09 -9.90
C ALA A 65 21.54 2.99 -10.59
N VAL A 66 21.48 2.32 -11.75
CA VAL A 66 20.23 2.11 -12.49
C VAL A 66 19.28 1.21 -11.70
N GLY A 67 19.75 0.09 -11.16
CA GLY A 67 18.90 -0.84 -10.41
C GLY A 67 18.29 -0.19 -9.16
N VAL A 68 19.09 0.56 -8.42
CA VAL A 68 18.67 1.26 -7.21
C VAL A 68 17.73 2.43 -7.53
N PHE A 69 17.95 3.14 -8.64
CA PHE A 69 17.04 4.20 -9.10
C PHE A 69 15.65 3.66 -9.47
N LEU A 70 15.61 2.54 -10.20
CA LEU A 70 14.34 1.88 -10.55
C LEU A 70 13.62 1.36 -9.30
N ALA A 71 14.36 0.79 -8.36
CA ALA A 71 13.82 0.35 -7.08
C ALA A 71 13.24 1.50 -6.26
N ALA A 72 13.97 2.62 -6.14
CA ALA A 72 13.51 3.81 -5.44
C ALA A 72 12.22 4.36 -6.04
N THR A 73 12.16 4.43 -7.38
CA THR A 73 10.97 4.90 -8.10
C THR A 73 9.77 4.00 -7.80
N CYS A 74 9.93 2.68 -7.84
CA CYS A 74 8.88 1.74 -7.48
C CYS A 74 8.46 1.85 -6.00
N ALA A 75 9.40 2.10 -5.10
CA ALA A 75 9.11 2.29 -3.68
C ALA A 75 8.31 3.58 -3.43
N ILE A 76 8.64 4.68 -4.13
CA ILE A 76 7.88 5.93 -4.09
C ILE A 76 6.45 5.71 -4.60
N LEU A 77 6.29 4.97 -5.71
CA LEU A 77 4.97 4.60 -6.24
C LEU A 77 4.14 3.75 -5.26
N ALA A 78 4.79 3.01 -4.35
CA ALA A 78 4.09 2.26 -3.31
C ALA A 78 3.51 3.17 -2.21
N VAL A 79 4.19 4.27 -1.87
CA VAL A 79 3.78 5.21 -0.81
C VAL A 79 2.84 6.30 -1.35
N LEU A 80 2.83 6.53 -2.67
CA LEU A 80 2.01 7.56 -3.29
C LEU A 80 0.52 7.40 -2.91
N PRO A 81 -0.12 8.45 -2.36
CA PRO A 81 -1.53 8.38 -2.00
C PRO A 81 -2.35 8.16 -3.27
N SER A 82 -3.20 7.14 -3.25
CA SER A 82 -4.06 6.82 -4.37
C SER A 82 -5.51 6.89 -3.92
N VAL A 83 -6.19 7.95 -4.32
CA VAL A 83 -7.65 8.05 -4.16
C VAL A 83 -8.30 7.46 -5.41
N SER A 84 -8.98 6.32 -5.27
CA SER A 84 -9.89 5.85 -6.31
C SER A 84 -11.28 6.35 -5.97
N GLN A 85 -11.79 7.29 -6.77
CA GLN A 85 -13.21 7.63 -6.77
C GLN A 85 -13.99 6.52 -7.50
N PRO A 86 -15.21 6.17 -7.05
CA PRO A 86 -16.11 5.27 -7.77
C PRO A 86 -16.37 5.80 -9.18
N ARG A 87 -16.31 4.92 -10.17
CA ARG A 87 -16.71 5.23 -11.55
C ARG A 87 -18.20 4.91 -11.68
N GLY A 88 -19.05 5.85 -11.32
CA GLY A 88 -20.51 5.72 -11.31
C GLY A 88 -21.13 6.44 -10.13
N GLY A 89 -22.40 6.83 -10.24
CA GLY A 89 -23.14 7.42 -9.12
C GLY A 89 -23.26 6.44 -7.95
N VAL A 90 -23.34 6.98 -6.72
CA VAL A 90 -23.44 6.19 -5.49
C VAL A 90 -24.82 5.56 -5.36
N GLY A 91 -24.90 4.23 -5.39
CA GLY A 91 -26.13 3.48 -5.19
C GLY A 91 -26.49 3.28 -3.71
N ASP A 92 -27.72 2.87 -3.42
CA ASP A 92 -28.16 2.55 -2.04
C ASP A 92 -27.42 1.35 -1.41
N GLY A 93 -26.81 0.50 -2.24
CA GLY A 93 -26.03 -0.66 -1.78
C GLY A 93 -24.55 -0.38 -1.54
N ASP A 94 -24.04 0.82 -1.83
CA ASP A 94 -22.62 1.12 -1.73
C ASP A 94 -22.13 1.22 -0.29
N ASN A 95 -20.84 0.96 -0.09
CA ASN A 95 -20.24 1.04 1.24
C ASN A 95 -20.00 2.50 1.63
N LEU A 96 -20.94 3.06 2.41
CA LEU A 96 -20.89 4.44 2.91
C LEU A 96 -19.67 4.73 3.80
N LEU A 97 -19.02 3.71 4.36
CA LEU A 97 -17.80 3.88 5.16
C LEU A 97 -16.54 4.06 4.30
N PHE A 98 -16.60 3.69 3.01
CA PHE A 98 -15.46 3.76 2.11
C PHE A 98 -15.17 5.19 1.70
N PHE A 99 -13.90 5.60 1.79
CA PHE A 99 -13.45 6.96 1.48
C PHE A 99 -13.90 7.46 0.11
N GLY A 100 -13.74 6.64 -0.94
CA GLY A 100 -14.13 7.04 -2.29
C GLY A 100 -15.64 7.27 -2.44
N VAL A 101 -16.47 6.59 -1.65
CA VAL A 101 -17.93 6.66 -1.75
C VAL A 101 -18.44 7.88 -0.99
N PHE A 102 -18.11 8.04 0.30
CA PHE A 102 -18.68 9.15 1.07
C PHE A 102 -18.19 10.53 0.62
N THR A 103 -16.95 10.64 0.12
CA THR A 103 -16.42 11.91 -0.40
C THR A 103 -17.11 12.39 -1.68
N SER A 104 -17.93 11.54 -2.31
CA SER A 104 -18.74 11.88 -3.48
C SER A 104 -20.18 12.27 -3.14
N LEU A 105 -20.60 12.16 -1.87
CA LEU A 105 -21.94 12.51 -1.39
C LEU A 105 -21.96 13.92 -0.78
N GLY A 106 -23.12 14.59 -0.84
CA GLY A 106 -23.34 15.82 -0.08
C GLY A 106 -23.46 15.56 1.43
N GLU A 107 -23.08 16.51 2.27
CA GLU A 107 -23.08 16.34 3.74
C GLU A 107 -24.44 15.91 4.31
N VAL A 108 -25.53 16.57 3.88
CA VAL A 108 -26.90 16.25 4.32
C VAL A 108 -27.29 14.83 3.91
N GLU A 109 -27.03 14.48 2.66
CA GLU A 109 -27.34 13.15 2.11
C GLU A 109 -26.54 12.05 2.81
N PHE A 110 -25.24 12.29 3.07
CA PHE A 110 -24.39 11.38 3.80
C PHE A 110 -24.91 11.17 5.23
N SER A 111 -25.23 12.25 5.95
CA SER A 111 -25.76 12.20 7.32
C SER A 111 -27.04 11.36 7.39
N ASP A 112 -28.01 11.61 6.50
CA ASP A 112 -29.29 10.89 6.47
C ASP A 112 -29.12 9.41 6.13
N ARG A 113 -28.21 9.07 5.21
CA ARG A 113 -27.89 7.67 4.89
C ARG A 113 -27.14 6.99 6.03
N MET A 114 -26.24 7.70 6.71
CA MET A 114 -25.47 7.17 7.84
C MET A 114 -26.34 6.90 9.06
N MET A 115 -27.27 7.81 9.38
CA MET A 115 -28.24 7.63 10.46
C MET A 115 -29.13 6.40 10.24
N ARG A 116 -29.54 6.15 8.99
CA ARG A 116 -30.27 4.92 8.62
C ARG A 116 -29.41 3.67 8.77
N LEU A 117 -28.14 3.73 8.39
CA LEU A 117 -27.22 2.60 8.52
C LEU A 117 -26.95 2.24 9.98
N VAL A 118 -26.77 3.22 10.86
CA VAL A 118 -26.47 3.02 12.29
C VAL A 118 -27.71 2.53 13.06
N ALA A 119 -28.92 2.76 12.54
CA ALA A 119 -30.15 2.29 13.17
C ALA A 119 -30.38 0.76 13.05
N ASP A 120 -29.65 0.07 12.16
CA ASP A 120 -29.72 -1.38 11.96
C ASP A 120 -28.34 -2.02 12.19
N ASP A 121 -28.22 -2.78 13.28
CA ASP A 121 -26.98 -3.43 13.70
C ASP A 121 -26.43 -4.44 12.66
N ASP A 122 -27.29 -5.18 11.94
CA ASP A 122 -26.84 -6.12 10.90
C ASP A 122 -26.32 -5.35 9.69
N ALA A 123 -27.04 -4.31 9.27
CA ALA A 123 -26.62 -3.45 8.17
C ALA A 123 -25.28 -2.76 8.46
N LEU A 124 -25.12 -2.24 9.68
CA LEU A 124 -23.88 -1.63 10.15
C LEU A 124 -22.72 -2.63 10.14
N CYS A 125 -22.91 -3.82 10.71
CA CYS A 125 -21.88 -4.86 10.73
C CYS A 125 -21.45 -5.26 9.31
N ARG A 126 -22.41 -5.44 8.39
CA ARG A 126 -22.13 -5.73 6.97
C ARG A 126 -21.41 -4.59 6.27
N ALA A 127 -21.74 -3.34 6.55
CA ALA A 127 -21.03 -2.19 5.98
C ALA A 127 -19.57 -2.17 6.45
N MET A 128 -19.33 -2.38 7.75
CA MET A 128 -17.97 -2.45 8.30
C MET A 128 -17.15 -3.63 7.74
N LEU A 129 -17.76 -4.80 7.54
CA LEU A 129 -17.10 -5.95 6.89
C LEU A 129 -16.75 -5.65 5.44
N ARG A 130 -17.65 -5.00 4.70
CA ARG A 130 -17.40 -4.55 3.31
C ARG A 130 -16.27 -3.53 3.27
N ASP A 131 -16.25 -2.59 4.19
CA ASP A 131 -15.18 -1.59 4.30
C ASP A 131 -13.83 -2.23 4.55
N MET A 132 -13.75 -3.12 5.53
CA MET A 132 -12.53 -3.87 5.82
C MET A 132 -12.04 -4.66 4.61
N TYR A 133 -12.94 -5.35 3.90
CA TYR A 133 -12.61 -6.13 2.71
C TYR A 133 -12.13 -5.25 1.54
N GLN A 134 -12.82 -4.14 1.27
CA GLN A 134 -12.46 -3.19 0.21
C GLN A 134 -11.13 -2.51 0.50
N ASN A 135 -10.93 -1.99 1.72
CA ASN A 135 -9.67 -1.38 2.14
C ASN A 135 -8.51 -2.38 2.10
N GLY A 136 -8.74 -3.62 2.55
CA GLY A 136 -7.75 -4.71 2.44
C GLY A 136 -7.35 -5.02 1.00
N GLN A 137 -8.31 -5.07 0.07
CA GLN A 137 -8.01 -5.28 -1.35
C GLN A 137 -7.23 -4.12 -1.98
N VAL A 138 -7.58 -2.87 -1.68
CA VAL A 138 -6.85 -1.69 -2.16
C VAL A 138 -5.40 -1.73 -1.66
N LEU A 139 -5.21 -2.09 -0.40
CA LEU A 139 -3.90 -2.23 0.22
C LEU A 139 -3.04 -3.30 -0.46
N GLN A 140 -3.60 -4.50 -0.66
CA GLN A 140 -2.90 -5.62 -1.27
C GLN A 140 -2.54 -5.37 -2.73
N ARG A 141 -3.49 -4.87 -3.54
CA ARG A 141 -3.32 -4.76 -5.00
C ARG A 141 -2.38 -3.65 -5.42
N ARG A 142 -2.35 -2.51 -4.71
CA ARG A 142 -1.45 -1.39 -5.03
C ARG A 142 -0.19 -1.45 -4.20
N LYS A 143 -0.30 -1.19 -2.90
CA LYS A 143 0.84 -0.87 -2.04
C LYS A 143 1.83 -2.03 -1.95
N TYR A 144 1.33 -3.23 -1.64
CA TYR A 144 2.18 -4.42 -1.53
C TYR A 144 2.74 -4.90 -2.88
N ARG A 145 2.01 -4.67 -3.98
CA ARG A 145 2.48 -5.05 -5.32
C ARG A 145 3.66 -4.20 -5.78
N TRP A 146 3.55 -2.87 -5.65
CA TRP A 146 4.65 -1.94 -5.97
C TRP A 146 5.84 -2.13 -5.04
N LEU A 147 5.59 -2.35 -3.74
CA LEU A 147 6.65 -2.67 -2.78
C LEU A 147 7.38 -3.97 -3.18
N GLY A 148 6.65 -5.01 -3.57
CA GLY A 148 7.23 -6.25 -4.07
C GLY A 148 8.11 -6.05 -5.31
N TYR A 149 7.68 -5.22 -6.26
CA TYR A 149 8.51 -4.88 -7.43
C TYR A 149 9.76 -4.10 -7.04
N ALA A 150 9.64 -3.13 -6.13
CA ALA A 150 10.76 -2.34 -5.65
C ALA A 150 11.86 -3.22 -5.03
N TYR A 151 11.49 -4.16 -4.15
CA TYR A 151 12.43 -5.10 -3.55
C TYR A 151 13.11 -6.03 -4.57
N ARG A 152 12.36 -6.53 -5.57
CA ARG A 152 12.93 -7.38 -6.62
C ARG A 152 13.92 -6.62 -7.50
N LEU A 153 13.59 -5.39 -7.90
CA LEU A 153 14.47 -4.52 -8.68
C LEU A 153 15.72 -4.15 -7.89
N PHE A 154 15.56 -3.84 -6.60
CA PHE A 154 16.69 -3.55 -5.71
C PHE A 154 17.64 -4.74 -5.63
N LEU A 155 17.12 -5.93 -5.34
CA LEU A 155 17.91 -7.14 -5.23
C LEU A 155 18.58 -7.51 -6.56
N ALA A 156 17.84 -7.42 -7.68
CA ALA A 156 18.38 -7.67 -9.00
C ALA A 156 19.51 -6.70 -9.35
N GLY A 157 19.37 -5.41 -9.02
CA GLY A 157 20.41 -4.40 -9.21
C GLY A 157 21.67 -4.67 -8.41
N VAL A 158 21.54 -5.07 -7.14
CA VAL A 158 22.66 -5.43 -6.28
C VAL A 158 23.38 -6.68 -6.81
N VAL A 159 22.64 -7.73 -7.15
CA VAL A 159 23.23 -8.99 -7.66
C VAL A 159 23.90 -8.77 -9.02
N ALA A 160 23.26 -8.02 -9.93
CA ALA A 160 23.83 -7.72 -11.24
C ALA A 160 25.10 -6.85 -11.14
N SER A 161 25.12 -5.87 -10.24
CA SER A 161 26.31 -5.06 -9.96
C SER A 161 27.45 -5.92 -9.42
N PHE A 162 27.15 -6.83 -8.48
CA PHE A 162 28.15 -7.74 -7.94
C PHE A 162 28.72 -8.68 -9.01
N ALA A 163 27.87 -9.23 -9.88
CA ALA A 163 28.32 -10.04 -11.01
C ALA A 163 29.20 -9.25 -12.00
N ALA A 164 28.81 -8.01 -12.30
CA ALA A 164 29.60 -7.11 -13.15
C ALA A 164 30.97 -6.80 -12.52
N LEU A 165 31.04 -6.62 -11.20
CA LEU A 165 32.28 -6.40 -10.47
C LEU A 165 33.20 -7.61 -10.53
N MET A 166 32.65 -8.82 -10.35
CA MET A 166 33.41 -10.06 -10.47
C MET A 166 33.94 -10.27 -11.89
N ALA A 167 33.15 -9.94 -12.91
CA ALA A 167 33.58 -10.02 -14.31
C ALA A 167 34.69 -9.01 -14.63
N ASP A 168 34.56 -7.76 -14.17
CA ASP A 168 35.60 -6.72 -14.34
C ASP A 168 36.91 -7.12 -13.65
N LEU A 169 36.82 -7.75 -12.47
CA LEU A 169 38.00 -8.23 -11.74
C LEU A 169 38.66 -9.45 -12.39
N ALA A 170 37.87 -10.37 -12.96
CA ALA A 170 38.40 -11.57 -13.62
C ALA A 170 39.05 -11.27 -14.99
N LEU A 171 38.71 -10.15 -15.62
CA LEU A 171 39.25 -9.71 -16.91
C LEU A 171 40.50 -8.81 -16.78
N ARG A 172 40.88 -8.43 -15.55
CA ARG A 172 42.09 -7.65 -15.23
C ARG A 172 43.20 -8.55 -14.73
#